data_AF-A0A5B8IAE8-F1
#
_entry.id   AF-A0A5B8IAE8-F1
#
_cell.length_a   1.000
_cell.length_b   1.000
_cell.length_c   1.000
_cell.angle_alpha   90.00
_cell.angle_beta   90.00
_cell.angle_gamma   90.00
#
_symmetry.space_group_name_H-M   'P 1'
#
loop_
_entity.id
_entity.type
_entity.pdbx_description
1 polymer ?
#
loop_
_entity_poly.entity_id
_entity_poly.type
_entity_poly.pdbx_seq_one_letter_code
_entity_poly.pdbx_strand_id
1 'polypeptide(L)'
;MQNKHVTLLLASDNEAKISSVRNTCSFIFENFTLKHKSVESGVSETPQSDDEAISGCQTRIKNIELVQDSYVDYIIALEGLTEKTSFGNFVYGWAVIKDVVTSELYYGCSGKVMLPAIVAEKIDKKSSFQISFWG
;
A
#
# COMPACT_ATOMS: atom_id res chain seq x y z
N MET A 1 -20.06 12.46 -12.90
CA MET A 1 -19.53 12.06 -11.57
C MET A 1 -18.94 13.25 -10.79
N GLN A 2 -19.22 14.51 -11.17
CA GLN A 2 -18.41 15.67 -10.76
C GLN A 2 -18.77 16.33 -9.42
N ASN A 3 -19.78 15.85 -8.68
CA ASN A 3 -20.25 16.50 -7.45
C ASN A 3 -20.33 15.58 -6.21
N LYS A 4 -19.77 14.36 -6.27
CA LYS A 4 -19.79 13.45 -5.10
C LYS A 4 -18.51 13.67 -4.30
N HIS A 5 -18.63 14.09 -3.05
CA HIS A 5 -17.52 14.08 -2.09
C HIS A 5 -17.11 12.63 -1.83
N VAL A 6 -15.86 12.28 -2.11
CA VAL A 6 -15.33 10.91 -1.95
C VAL A 6 -14.59 10.79 -0.61
N THR A 7 -14.91 9.77 0.17
CA THR A 7 -14.20 9.48 1.43
C THR A 7 -13.36 8.22 1.27
N LEU A 8 -12.06 8.32 1.51
CA LEU A 8 -11.10 7.22 1.41
C LEU A 8 -10.50 6.91 2.77
N LEU A 9 -10.16 5.64 3.00
CA LEU A 9 -9.45 5.18 4.20
C LEU A 9 -8.16 4.45 3.83
N LEU A 10 -7.02 5.00 4.23
CA LEU A 10 -5.71 4.36 4.08
C LEU A 10 -5.37 3.50 5.31
N ALA A 11 -5.05 2.23 5.09
CA ALA A 11 -4.67 1.28 6.14
C ALA A 11 -3.19 1.40 6.57
N SER A 12 -2.72 2.63 6.80
CA SER A 12 -1.35 2.91 7.27
C SER A 12 -1.23 4.32 7.84
N ASP A 13 -0.39 4.47 8.88
CA ASP A 13 0.04 5.78 9.42
C ASP A 13 1.44 6.20 8.94
N ASN A 14 1.97 5.55 7.90
CA ASN A 14 3.25 5.92 7.32
C ASN A 14 3.11 7.21 6.48
N GLU A 15 3.85 8.26 6.84
CA GLU A 15 3.77 9.58 6.20
C GLU A 15 4.02 9.55 4.68
N ALA A 16 4.95 8.71 4.20
CA ALA A 16 5.21 8.58 2.77
C ALA A 16 4.00 7.99 2.04
N LYS A 17 3.38 6.94 2.60
CA LYS A 17 2.14 6.35 2.07
C LYS A 17 0.98 7.36 2.08
N ILE A 18 0.80 8.09 3.19
CA ILE A 18 -0.24 9.12 3.31
C ILE A 18 -0.06 10.21 2.25
N SER A 19 1.16 10.73 2.10
CA SER A 19 1.50 11.77 1.13
C SER A 19 1.21 11.33 -0.29
N SER A 20 1.66 10.13 -0.68
CA SER A 20 1.42 9.62 -2.04
C SER A 20 -0.07 9.43 -2.34
N VAL A 21 -0.84 8.83 -1.43
CA VAL A 21 -2.29 8.66 -1.64
C VAL A 21 -2.98 10.01 -1.73
N ARG A 22 -2.62 10.96 -0.88
CA ARG A 22 -3.19 12.32 -0.91
C ARG A 22 -2.90 13.02 -2.23
N ASN A 23 -1.66 12.94 -2.71
CA ASN A 23 -1.26 13.52 -3.99
C ASN A 23 -2.04 12.88 -5.14
N THR A 24 -2.09 11.55 -5.22
CA THR A 24 -2.86 10.83 -6.25
C THR A 24 -4.35 11.20 -6.22
N CYS A 25 -4.97 11.24 -5.03
CA CYS A 25 -6.38 11.62 -4.88
C CYS A 25 -6.64 13.05 -5.34
N SER A 26 -5.72 13.98 -5.12
CA SER A 26 -5.86 15.38 -5.55
C SER A 26 -5.86 15.57 -7.08
N PHE A 27 -5.28 14.63 -7.83
CA PHE A 27 -5.33 14.63 -9.30
C PHE A 27 -6.61 14.00 -9.86
N ILE A 28 -7.26 13.12 -9.09
CA ILE A 28 -8.41 12.33 -9.55
C ILE A 28 -9.73 12.94 -9.09
N PHE A 29 -9.79 13.43 -7.84
CA PHE A 29 -11.02 13.89 -7.20
C PHE A 29 -10.95 15.39 -6.92
N GLU A 30 -11.96 16.14 -7.37
CA GLU A 30 -12.10 17.57 -7.07
C GLU A 30 -12.38 17.83 -5.58
N ASN A 31 -13.08 16.90 -4.90
CA ASN A 31 -13.43 17.02 -3.49
C ASN A 31 -13.37 15.64 -2.79
N PHE A 32 -12.46 15.49 -1.83
CA PHE A 32 -12.29 14.24 -1.10
C PHE A 32 -11.83 14.45 0.35
N THR A 33 -12.08 13.44 1.18
CA THR A 33 -11.48 13.30 2.51
C THR A 33 -10.65 12.03 2.54
N LEU A 34 -9.38 12.13 2.94
CA LEU A 34 -8.50 10.99 3.20
C LEU A 34 -8.34 10.79 4.71
N LYS A 35 -8.92 9.70 5.23
CA LYS A 35 -8.68 9.19 6.57
C LYS A 35 -7.53 8.18 6.52
N HIS A 36 -6.84 7.99 7.64
CA HIS A 36 -5.82 6.95 7.77
C HIS A 36 -5.86 6.34 9.17
N LYS A 37 -5.49 5.06 9.25
CA LYS A 37 -5.36 4.32 10.51
C LYS A 37 -4.39 3.16 10.29
N SER A 38 -3.42 3.00 11.18
CA SER A 38 -2.56 1.82 11.17
C SER A 38 -3.31 0.58 11.68
N VAL A 39 -3.09 -0.53 10.97
CA VAL A 39 -3.55 -1.87 11.34
C VAL A 39 -2.45 -2.87 10.97
N GLU A 40 -2.45 -4.03 11.64
CA GLU A 40 -1.48 -5.09 11.36
C GLU A 40 -1.68 -5.68 9.96
N SER A 41 -0.58 -5.95 9.26
CA SER A 41 -0.57 -6.60 7.95
C SER A 41 -0.59 -8.12 8.02
N GLY A 42 -0.26 -8.73 9.16
CA GLY A 42 -0.17 -10.18 9.31
C GLY A 42 0.92 -10.88 8.47
N VAL A 43 1.77 -10.11 7.78
CA VAL A 43 2.91 -10.58 6.98
C VAL A 43 4.22 -9.95 7.49
N SER A 44 5.36 -10.37 6.94
CA SER A 44 6.65 -9.79 7.29
C SER A 44 6.71 -8.28 7.01
N GLU A 45 7.57 -7.55 7.72
CA GLU A 45 7.73 -6.10 7.51
C GLU A 45 8.24 -5.73 6.11
N THR A 46 8.85 -6.69 5.41
CA THR A 46 9.35 -6.54 4.04
C THR A 46 9.06 -7.81 3.26
N PRO A 47 7.86 -7.91 2.66
CA PRO A 47 7.50 -9.05 1.83
C PRO A 47 8.55 -9.32 0.76
N GLN A 48 8.70 -10.60 0.39
CA GLN A 48 9.68 -11.02 -0.61
C GLN A 48 9.07 -11.52 -1.92
N SER A 49 7.74 -11.51 -2.02
CA SER A 49 6.99 -11.93 -3.21
C SER A 49 5.71 -11.12 -3.38
N ASP A 50 5.20 -11.11 -4.61
CA ASP A 50 3.92 -10.48 -4.95
C ASP A 50 2.77 -11.04 -4.11
N ASP A 51 2.70 -12.36 -3.98
CA ASP A 51 1.63 -13.04 -3.21
C ASP A 51 1.65 -12.63 -1.74
N GLU A 52 2.84 -12.51 -1.12
CA GLU A 52 2.97 -12.08 0.27
C GLU A 52 2.56 -10.61 0.44
N ALA A 53 2.99 -9.73 -0.46
CA ALA A 53 2.63 -8.31 -0.43
C ALA A 53 1.13 -8.08 -0.62
N ILE A 54 0.51 -8.78 -1.58
CA ILE A 54 -0.92 -8.71 -1.84
C ILE A 54 -1.71 -9.26 -0.63
N SER A 55 -1.28 -10.39 -0.06
CA SER A 55 -1.87 -10.96 1.15
C SER A 55 -1.80 -9.98 2.34
N GLY A 56 -0.66 -9.28 2.49
CA GLY A 56 -0.50 -8.23 3.48
C GLY A 56 -1.50 -7.08 3.30
N CYS A 57 -1.67 -6.60 2.06
CA CYS A 57 -2.67 -5.60 1.73
C CYS A 57 -4.10 -6.06 2.03
N GLN A 58 -4.48 -7.28 1.62
CA GLN A 58 -5.80 -7.85 1.88
C GLN A 58 -6.08 -7.99 3.39
N THR A 59 -5.07 -8.41 4.16
CA THR A 59 -5.17 -8.50 5.62
C THR A 59 -5.36 -7.14 6.26
N ARG A 60 -4.60 -6.12 5.82
CA ARG A 60 -4.82 -4.73 6.26
C ARG A 60 -6.24 -4.24 5.97
N ILE A 61 -6.75 -4.49 4.77
CA ILE A 61 -8.12 -4.13 4.39
C ILE A 61 -9.13 -4.81 5.33
N LYS A 62 -9.01 -6.12 5.53
CA LYS A 62 -9.90 -6.86 6.44
C LYS A 62 -9.85 -6.31 7.87
N ASN A 63 -8.64 -6.05 8.38
CA ASN A 63 -8.46 -5.57 9.75
C ASN A 63 -9.00 -4.16 9.94
N ILE A 64 -8.80 -3.26 8.97
CA ILE A 64 -9.30 -1.89 9.07
C ILE A 64 -10.83 -1.83 8.99
N GLU A 65 -11.46 -2.74 8.24
CA GLU A 65 -12.92 -2.87 8.19
C GLU A 65 -13.53 -3.24 9.54
N LEU A 66 -12.81 -3.99 10.39
CA LEU A 66 -13.28 -4.37 11.73
C LEU A 66 -13.23 -3.21 12.74
N VAL A 67 -12.43 -2.19 12.47
CA VAL A 67 -12.15 -1.08 13.40
C VAL A 67 -12.52 0.29 12.82
N GLN A 68 -13.17 0.36 11.66
CA GLN A 68 -13.64 1.61 11.09
C GLN A 68 -14.97 2.02 11.75
N ASP A 69 -15.04 3.28 12.15
CA ASP A 69 -16.19 3.79 12.92
C ASP A 69 -17.18 4.59 12.04
N SER A 70 -16.92 4.67 10.74
CA SER A 70 -17.72 5.46 9.80
C SER A 70 -17.62 4.91 8.38
N TYR A 71 -18.67 5.10 7.59
CA TYR A 71 -18.68 4.76 6.16
C TYR A 71 -17.59 5.51 5.38
N VAL A 72 -16.97 4.81 4.43
CA VAL A 72 -16.05 5.33 3.42
C VAL A 72 -16.38 4.71 2.07
N ASP A 73 -16.06 5.39 0.96
CA ASP A 73 -16.30 4.89 -0.39
C ASP A 73 -15.23 3.87 -0.81
N TYR A 74 -13.97 4.11 -0.42
CA TYR A 74 -12.83 3.27 -0.77
C TYR A 74 -11.90 3.00 0.41
N ILE A 75 -11.34 1.80 0.48
CA ILE A 75 -10.27 1.43 1.40
C ILE A 75 -9.01 1.13 0.59
N ILE A 76 -7.87 1.68 1.01
CA ILE A 76 -6.59 1.57 0.32
C ILE A 76 -5.58 0.90 1.25
N ALA A 77 -4.89 -0.12 0.76
CA ALA A 77 -3.71 -0.69 1.40
C ALA A 77 -2.53 -0.67 0.43
N LEU A 78 -1.34 -0.33 0.94
CA LEU A 78 -0.11 -0.25 0.18
C LEU A 78 0.98 -1.06 0.88
N GLU A 79 1.71 -1.91 0.16
CA GLU A 79 2.84 -2.66 0.69
C GLU A 79 4.05 -2.50 -0.24
N GLY A 80 5.23 -2.24 0.34
CA GLY A 80 6.51 -2.23 -0.37
C GLY A 80 7.21 -3.57 -0.17
N LEU A 81 7.88 -4.08 -1.20
CA LEU A 81 8.53 -5.38 -1.18
C LEU A 81 9.86 -5.36 -1.93
N THR A 82 10.66 -6.39 -1.69
CA THR A 82 11.86 -6.69 -2.48
C THR A 82 11.75 -8.06 -3.10
N GLU A 83 12.17 -8.24 -4.34
CA GLU A 83 12.15 -9.54 -4.99
C GLU A 83 13.54 -9.89 -5.53
N LYS A 84 14.02 -11.08 -5.21
CA LYS A 84 15.27 -11.61 -5.76
C LYS A 84 14.98 -12.45 -7.00
N THR A 85 15.55 -12.05 -8.13
CA THR A 85 15.40 -12.72 -9.42
C THR A 85 16.76 -13.11 -10.00
N SER A 86 16.78 -13.82 -11.13
CA SER A 86 18.00 -14.09 -11.90
C SER A 86 18.66 -12.81 -12.47
N PHE A 87 17.91 -11.72 -12.60
CA PHE A 87 18.41 -10.44 -13.10
C PHE A 87 18.92 -9.50 -11.99
N GLY A 88 18.66 -9.84 -10.72
CA GLY A 88 19.06 -9.05 -9.56
C GLY A 88 17.97 -8.93 -8.51
N ASN A 89 18.24 -8.09 -7.50
CA ASN A 89 17.29 -7.74 -6.45
C ASN A 89 16.53 -6.49 -6.87
N PHE A 90 15.22 -6.56 -6.85
CA PHE A 90 14.32 -5.47 -7.19
C PHE A 90 13.59 -4.98 -5.97
N VAL A 91 13.15 -3.72 -6.03
CA VAL A 91 12.29 -3.10 -5.05
C VAL A 91 11.12 -2.44 -5.76
N TYR A 92 9.93 -2.60 -5.20
CA TYR A 92 8.68 -2.07 -5.73
C TYR A 92 7.57 -2.15 -4.67
N GLY A 93 6.33 -1.88 -5.07
CA GLY A 93 5.17 -1.89 -4.20
C GLY A 93 3.88 -2.25 -4.91
N TRP A 94 2.96 -2.79 -4.12
CA TRP A 94 1.58 -3.10 -4.48
C TRP A 94 0.61 -2.14 -3.80
N ALA A 95 -0.39 -1.72 -4.55
CA ALA A 95 -1.57 -1.04 -4.07
C ALA A 95 -2.80 -1.93 -4.26
N VAL A 96 -3.60 -2.09 -3.21
CA VAL A 96 -4.89 -2.76 -3.27
C VAL A 96 -5.97 -1.79 -2.82
N ILE A 97 -7.00 -1.63 -3.63
CA ILE A 97 -8.14 -0.75 -3.38
C ILE A 97 -9.39 -1.61 -3.28
N LYS A 98 -10.15 -1.46 -2.20
CA LYS A 98 -11.49 -2.01 -2.07
C LYS A 98 -12.53 -0.93 -2.35
N ASP A 99 -13.45 -1.20 -3.26
CA ASP A 99 -14.70 -0.45 -3.37
C ASP A 99 -15.68 -1.00 -2.33
N VAL A 100 -16.11 -0.15 -1.39
CA VAL A 100 -16.95 -0.59 -0.27
C VAL A 100 -18.37 -0.95 -0.73
N VAL A 101 -18.87 -0.33 -1.81
CA VAL A 101 -20.23 -0.57 -2.31
C VAL A 101 -20.30 -1.91 -3.03
N THR A 102 -19.34 -2.19 -3.91
CA THR A 102 -19.34 -3.42 -4.71
C THR A 102 -18.62 -4.58 -4.01
N SER A 103 -17.81 -4.28 -2.99
CA SER A 103 -16.88 -5.22 -2.35
C SER A 103 -15.79 -5.77 -3.28
N GLU A 104 -15.61 -5.18 -4.47
CA GLU A 104 -14.58 -5.57 -5.41
C GLU A 104 -13.19 -5.07 -4.98
N LEU A 105 -12.17 -5.86 -5.31
CA LEU A 105 -10.76 -5.52 -5.08
C LEU A 105 -10.06 -5.19 -6.40
N TYR A 106 -9.35 -4.07 -6.41
CA TYR A 106 -8.54 -3.61 -7.53
C TYR A 106 -7.07 -3.59 -7.14
N TYR A 107 -6.20 -3.96 -8.07
CA TYR A 107 -4.78 -4.18 -7.82
C TYR A 107 -3.94 -3.30 -8.76
N GLY A 108 -2.90 -2.68 -8.20
CA GLY A 108 -1.93 -1.90 -8.95
C GLY A 108 -0.51 -2.23 -8.49
N CYS A 109 0.38 -2.48 -9.44
CA CYS A 109 1.80 -2.68 -9.16
C CYS A 109 2.60 -1.49 -9.69
N SER A 110 3.54 -1.02 -8.90
CA SER A 110 4.50 0.00 -9.34
C SER A 110 5.58 -0.60 -10.25
N GLY A 111 6.35 0.26 -10.92
CA GLY A 111 7.53 -0.18 -11.66
C GLY A 111 8.58 -0.81 -10.74
N LYS A 112 9.23 -1.89 -11.21
CA LYS A 112 10.31 -2.55 -10.49
C LYS A 112 11.63 -1.82 -10.70
N VAL A 113 12.31 -1.44 -9.62
CA VAL A 113 13.62 -0.79 -9.66
C VAL A 113 14.68 -1.77 -9.18
N MET A 114 15.69 -2.03 -10.02
CA MET A 114 16.82 -2.86 -9.62
C MET A 114 17.66 -2.14 -8.55
N LEU A 115 17.89 -2.81 -7.44
CA LEU A 115 18.76 -2.32 -6.37
C LEU A 115 20.23 -2.51 -6.74
N PRO A 116 21.09 -1.50 -6.48
CA PRO A 116 22.53 -1.72 -6.51
C PRO A 116 22.93 -2.83 -5.53
N ALA A 117 23.89 -3.68 -5.90
CA ALA A 117 24.29 -4.84 -5.10
C ALA A 117 24.61 -4.49 -3.64
N ILE A 118 25.33 -3.38 -3.41
CA ILE A 118 25.68 -2.89 -2.08
C ILE A 118 24.46 -2.52 -1.20
N VAL A 119 23.35 -2.13 -1.81
CA VAL A 119 22.09 -1.82 -1.11
C VAL A 119 21.38 -3.12 -0.76
N ALA A 120 21.30 -4.04 -1.71
CA ALA A 120 20.62 -5.31 -1.49
C ALA A 120 21.29 -6.17 -0.41
N GLU A 121 22.63 -6.22 -0.36
CA GLU A 121 23.37 -6.91 0.70
C GLU A 121 23.12 -6.34 2.11
N LYS A 122 22.77 -5.05 2.19
CA LYS A 122 22.43 -4.41 3.48
C LYS A 122 21.00 -4.70 3.92
N ILE A 123 20.08 -4.83 2.97
CA ILE A 123 18.67 -5.18 3.23
C ILE A 123 18.59 -6.62 3.76
N ASP A 124 19.30 -7.57 3.14
CA ASP A 124 19.36 -8.97 3.60
C ASP A 124 19.88 -9.11 5.05
N LYS A 125 20.70 -8.16 5.53
CA LYS A 125 21.29 -8.18 6.88
C LYS A 125 20.45 -7.47 7.95
N LYS A 126 19.46 -6.66 7.56
CA LYS A 126 18.58 -5.95 8.49
C LYS A 126 17.15 -6.45 8.30
N SER A 127 16.74 -7.35 9.17
CA SER A 127 15.41 -7.97 9.21
C SER A 127 14.24 -7.02 9.57
N SER A 128 14.44 -5.70 9.59
CA SER A 128 13.42 -4.70 9.98
C SER A 128 13.36 -3.45 9.09
N PHE A 129 13.71 -3.57 7.80
CA PHE A 129 13.80 -2.42 6.90
C PHE A 129 12.50 -2.19 6.11
N GLN A 130 11.55 -1.41 6.66
CA GLN A 130 10.33 -1.07 5.94
C GLN A 130 10.63 -0.09 4.79
N ILE A 131 10.58 -0.58 3.54
CA ILE A 131 10.77 0.24 2.35
C ILE A 131 9.49 1.00 2.03
N SER A 132 9.59 2.32 1.98
CA SER A 132 8.51 3.20 1.53
C SER A 132 8.84 3.74 0.13
N PHE A 133 8.09 3.28 -0.88
CA PHE A 133 8.29 3.67 -2.30
C PHE A 133 7.45 4.89 -2.73
N TRP A 134 6.87 5.58 -1.75
CA TRP A 134 5.78 6.53 -1.94
C TRP A 134 6.31 7.94 -1.67
N GLY A 135 7.03 8.53 -2.62
CA GLY A 135 7.62 9.86 -2.53
C GLY A 135 7.57 10.59 -3.86
#